data_AF-V8QNH9-F1
#
_entry.id   AF-V8QNH9-F1
#
_cell.length_a   1.000
_cell.length_b   1.000
_cell.length_c   1.000
_cell.angle_alpha   90.00
_cell.angle_beta   90.00
_cell.angle_gamma   90.00
#
_symmetry.space_group_name_H-M   'P 1'
#
loop_
_entity.id
_entity.type
_entity.pdbx_description
1 polymer ?
#
loop_
_entity_poly.entity_id
_entity_poly.type
_entity_poly.pdbx_seq_one_letter_code
_entity_poly.pdbx_strand_id
1 'polypeptide(L)'
;MEDQKIRVAKLKNLIGKQSIAAFCRKFEKIDPNYISQILNGHRNFGEKAARTMEVKLGLTPGWFDERSGDVWPFASITYQEYLRLDAADQHEIETLLGLKALKIRESKNN
;
A
#
# COMPACT_ATOMS: atom_id res chain seq x y z
N MET A 1 -13.64 -14.35 -8.84
CA MET A 1 -14.49 -13.98 -7.68
C MET A 1 -13.67 -13.81 -6.40
N GLU A 2 -12.61 -14.60 -6.21
CA GLU A 2 -11.76 -14.54 -5.00
C GLU A 2 -10.90 -13.26 -4.95
N ASP A 3 -10.36 -12.84 -6.09
CA ASP A 3 -9.49 -11.66 -6.21
C ASP A 3 -10.21 -10.34 -5.88
N GLN A 4 -11.49 -10.24 -6.23
CA GLN A 4 -12.30 -9.07 -5.90
C GLN A 4 -12.43 -8.89 -4.37
N LYS A 5 -12.60 -9.99 -3.63
CA LYS A 5 -12.73 -9.93 -2.16
C LYS A 5 -11.43 -9.45 -1.51
N ILE A 6 -10.27 -9.92 -2.00
CA ILE A 6 -8.95 -9.49 -1.52
C ILE A 6 -8.76 -8.00 -1.76
N ARG A 7 -9.02 -7.53 -2.99
CA ARG A 7 -8.88 -6.12 -3.36
C ARG A 7 -9.79 -5.21 -2.52
N VAL A 8 -11.06 -5.61 -2.29
CA VAL A 8 -12.00 -4.85 -1.45
C VAL A 8 -11.57 -4.86 0.02
N ALA A 9 -11.08 -5.99 0.53
CA ALA A 9 -10.55 -6.08 1.89
C ALA A 9 -9.33 -5.16 2.08
N LYS A 10 -8.43 -5.11 1.10
CA LYS A 10 -7.29 -4.19 1.08
C LYS A 10 -7.71 -2.73 1.02
N LEU A 11 -8.69 -2.38 0.19
CA LEU A 11 -9.24 -1.02 0.14
C LEU A 11 -9.84 -0.63 1.50
N LYS A 12 -10.58 -1.53 2.15
CA LYS A 12 -11.14 -1.31 3.47
C LYS A 12 -10.04 -1.13 4.53
N ASN A 13 -8.96 -1.90 4.45
CA ASN A 13 -7.81 -1.77 5.35
C ASN A 13 -7.07 -0.44 5.17
N LEU A 14 -6.87 -0.02 3.91
CA LEU A 14 -6.25 1.24 3.53
C LEU A 14 -7.05 2.46 4.02
N ILE A 15 -8.39 2.37 4.02
CA ILE A 15 -9.27 3.37 4.64
C ILE A 15 -9.19 3.27 6.17
N GLY A 16 -9.01 2.07 6.74
CA GLY A 16 -8.84 1.88 8.17
C GLY A 16 -10.06 2.34 8.97
N LYS A 17 -9.85 3.13 10.03
CA LYS A 17 -10.91 3.66 10.90
C LYS A 17 -11.46 5.03 10.48
N GLN A 18 -10.87 5.67 9.46
CA GLN A 18 -11.33 6.98 9.01
C GLN A 18 -12.52 6.85 8.04
N SER A 19 -13.38 7.87 8.00
CA SER A 19 -14.50 7.91 7.05
C SER A 19 -14.01 8.01 5.61
N ILE A 20 -14.75 7.42 4.66
CA ILE A 20 -14.45 7.46 3.22
C ILE A 20 -14.24 8.91 2.74
N ALA A 21 -15.06 9.86 3.20
CA ALA A 21 -14.90 11.27 2.86
C ALA A 21 -13.57 11.86 3.35
N ALA A 22 -13.14 11.51 4.57
CA ALA A 22 -11.85 11.94 5.12
C ALA A 22 -10.67 11.29 4.38
N PHE A 23 -10.86 10.07 3.87
CA PHE A 23 -9.90 9.39 3.02
C PHE A 23 -9.78 10.08 1.65
N CYS A 24 -10.89 10.32 0.96
CA CYS A 24 -10.91 11.03 -0.32
C CYS A 24 -10.34 12.44 -0.24
N ARG A 25 -10.49 13.15 0.89
CA ARG A 25 -9.85 14.48 1.07
C ARG A 25 -8.32 14.45 0.97
N LYS A 26 -7.68 13.31 1.22
CA LYS A 26 -6.23 13.14 1.07
C LYS A 26 -5.82 12.91 -0.39
N PHE A 27 -6.76 12.60 -1.28
CA PHE A 27 -6.51 12.26 -2.69
C PHE A 27 -7.49 13.02 -3.60
N GLU A 28 -7.04 14.08 -4.26
CA GLU A 28 -7.89 14.95 -5.10
C GLU A 28 -8.68 14.21 -6.21
N LYS A 29 -8.22 13.04 -6.66
CA LYS A 29 -8.77 12.34 -7.85
C LYS A 29 -9.72 11.17 -7.52
N ILE A 30 -10.17 11.06 -6.27
CA ILE A 30 -10.97 9.92 -5.80
C ILE A 30 -12.31 10.35 -5.23
N ASP A 31 -13.36 9.83 -5.84
CA ASP A 31 -14.73 10.14 -5.47
C ASP A 31 -15.20 9.26 -4.30
N PRO A 32 -15.73 9.83 -3.21
CA PRO A 32 -16.19 9.06 -2.06
C PRO A 32 -17.39 8.16 -2.40
N ASN A 33 -18.23 8.59 -3.35
CA ASN A 33 -19.36 7.79 -3.78
C ASN A 33 -18.90 6.53 -4.54
N TYR A 34 -17.83 6.67 -5.33
CA TYR A 34 -17.21 5.55 -6.05
C TYR A 34 -16.65 4.49 -5.09
N ILE A 35 -15.94 4.90 -4.03
CA ILE A 35 -15.46 3.98 -3.00
C ILE A 35 -16.63 3.31 -2.28
N SER A 36 -17.65 4.07 -1.90
CA SER A 36 -18.84 3.52 -1.22
C SER A 36 -19.52 2.43 -2.06
N GLN A 37 -19.69 2.64 -3.37
CA GLN A 37 -20.26 1.64 -4.25
C GLN A 37 -19.42 0.36 -4.35
N ILE A 38 -18.09 0.48 -4.33
CA ILE A 38 -17.19 -0.69 -4.33
C ILE A 38 -17.31 -1.46 -3.01
N LEU A 39 -17.28 -0.77 -1.87
CA LEU A 39 -17.32 -1.40 -0.54
C LEU A 39 -18.65 -2.08 -0.25
N ASN A 40 -19.76 -1.52 -0.73
CA ASN A 40 -21.10 -2.10 -0.59
C ASN A 40 -21.42 -3.17 -1.64
N GLY A 41 -20.49 -3.45 -2.57
CA GLY A 41 -20.69 -4.46 -3.62
C GLY A 41 -21.64 -4.04 -4.74
N HIS A 42 -22.06 -2.78 -4.79
CA HIS A 42 -22.86 -2.23 -5.89
C HIS A 42 -22.03 -2.06 -7.17
N ARG A 43 -20.70 -2.08 -7.07
CA ARG A 43 -19.78 -1.98 -8.20
C ARG A 43 -18.68 -3.02 -8.12
N ASN A 44 -18.34 -3.57 -9.29
CA ASN A 44 -17.25 -4.54 -9.39
C ASN A 44 -15.88 -3.89 -9.25
N PHE A 45 -15.06 -4.46 -8.37
CA PHE A 45 -13.65 -4.09 -8.20
C PHE A 45 -12.74 -5.06 -8.98
N GLY A 46 -12.96 -5.06 -10.30
CA GLY A 46 -12.19 -5.83 -11.26
C GLY A 46 -10.79 -5.24 -11.49
N GLU A 47 -9.97 -5.94 -12.27
CA GLU A 47 -8.55 -5.61 -12.47
C GLU A 47 -8.36 -4.18 -13.00
N LYS A 48 -9.12 -3.79 -14.03
CA LYS A 48 -9.08 -2.44 -14.59
C LYS A 48 -9.44 -1.36 -13.57
N ALA A 49 -10.39 -1.64 -12.68
CA ALA A 49 -10.80 -0.72 -11.61
C ALA A 49 -9.72 -0.61 -10.53
N ALA A 50 -9.12 -1.74 -10.14
CA ALA A 50 -8.01 -1.79 -9.20
C ALA A 50 -6.79 -1.03 -9.74
N ARG A 51 -6.38 -1.26 -10.98
CA ARG A 51 -5.26 -0.56 -11.64
C ARG A 51 -5.50 0.96 -11.74
N THR A 52 -6.72 1.36 -12.09
CA THR A 52 -7.09 2.79 -12.12
C THR A 52 -7.03 3.41 -10.71
N MET A 53 -7.46 2.66 -9.69
CA MET A 53 -7.43 3.10 -8.31
C MET A 53 -6.00 3.18 -7.76
N GLU A 54 -5.11 2.25 -8.13
CA GLU A 54 -3.69 2.28 -7.80
C GLU A 54 -3.04 3.55 -8.32
N VAL A 55 -3.26 3.89 -9.60
CA VAL A 55 -2.73 5.12 -10.21
C VAL A 55 -3.26 6.37 -9.50
N LYS A 56 -4.54 6.39 -9.13
CA LYS A 56 -5.15 7.53 -8.41
C LYS A 56 -4.65 7.67 -6.98
N LEU A 57 -4.25 6.58 -6.35
CA LEU A 57 -3.72 6.53 -5.00
C LEU A 57 -2.19 6.64 -4.94
N GLY A 58 -1.50 6.61 -6.10
CA GLY A 58 -0.04 6.54 -6.16
C GLY A 58 0.52 5.19 -5.69
N LEU A 59 -0.27 4.13 -5.73
CA LEU A 59 0.14 2.78 -5.34
C LEU A 59 0.80 2.04 -6.50
N THR A 60 1.56 1.00 -6.16
CA THR A 60 2.18 0.12 -7.15
C THR A 60 1.12 -0.62 -7.97
N PRO A 61 1.34 -0.83 -9.28
CA PRO A 61 0.49 -1.72 -10.06
C PRO A 61 0.59 -3.13 -9.46
N GLY A 62 -0.54 -3.70 -9.08
CA GLY A 62 -0.60 -5.01 -8.41
C GLY A 62 -0.80 -4.92 -6.91
N TRP A 63 -0.79 -3.72 -6.33
CA TRP A 63 -0.95 -3.54 -4.89
C TRP A 63 -2.24 -4.13 -4.34
N PHE A 64 -3.37 -4.01 -5.05
CA PHE A 64 -4.62 -4.63 -4.58
C PHE A 64 -4.69 -6.14 -4.81
N ASP A 65 -3.84 -6.68 -5.70
CA ASP A 65 -3.74 -8.10 -6.02
C ASP A 65 -2.75 -8.85 -5.14
N GLU A 66 -1.79 -8.14 -4.56
CA GLU A 66 -0.83 -8.72 -3.64
C GLU A 66 -1.52 -9.37 -2.45
N ARG A 67 -1.22 -10.64 -2.18
CA ARG A 67 -1.64 -11.32 -0.95
C ARG A 67 -0.63 -10.93 0.12
N SER A 68 -1.08 -10.12 1.09
CA SER A 68 -0.25 -9.52 2.16
C SER A 68 0.85 -10.45 2.67
N GLY A 69 2.06 -10.21 2.19
CA GLY A 69 3.34 -10.75 2.65
C GLY A 69 4.44 -9.68 2.64
N ASP A 70 4.33 -8.71 1.72
CA ASP A 70 5.24 -7.58 1.55
C ASP A 70 4.53 -6.27 1.92
N VAL A 71 4.73 -5.78 3.14
CA VAL A 71 4.30 -4.44 3.52
C VAL A 71 5.53 -3.55 3.50
N TRP A 72 5.50 -2.49 2.70
CA TRP A 72 6.51 -1.44 2.74
C TRP A 72 6.65 -0.90 4.18
N PRO A 73 7.80 -1.10 4.85
CA PRO A 73 7.89 -0.90 6.29
C PRO A 73 8.19 0.56 6.68
N PHE A 74 8.41 1.44 5.71
CA PHE A 74 8.86 2.81 5.97
C PHE A 74 7.69 3.79 5.89
N ALA A 75 7.43 4.47 7.01
CA ALA A 75 6.43 5.54 7.10
C ALA A 75 6.93 6.88 6.53
N SER A 76 8.26 7.08 6.48
CA SER A 76 8.87 8.38 6.14
C SER A 76 9.04 8.62 4.65
N ILE A 77 9.03 7.56 3.83
CA ILE A 77 9.20 7.64 2.38
C ILE A 77 8.26 6.65 1.70
N THR A 78 7.77 6.99 0.53
CA THR A 78 7.01 6.05 -0.30
C THR A 78 7.96 5.10 -1.06
N TYR A 79 7.45 3.95 -1.48
CA TYR A 79 8.21 3.04 -2.36
C TYR A 79 8.64 3.73 -3.68
N GLN A 80 7.80 4.65 -4.19
CA GLN A 80 8.12 5.39 -5.41
C GLN A 80 9.29 6.37 -5.23
N GLU A 81 9.44 6.95 -4.04
CA GLU A 81 10.58 7.80 -3.72
C GLU A 81 11.85 6.97 -3.52
N TYR A 82 11.73 5.81 -2.86
CA TYR A 82 12.84 4.86 -2.73
C TYR A 82 13.41 4.44 -4.09
N LEU A 83 12.56 4.09 -5.05
CA LEU A 83 13.01 3.69 -6.40
C LEU A 83 13.67 4.82 -7.20
N ARG A 84 13.46 6.09 -6.81
CA ARG A 84 14.07 7.25 -7.46
C ARG A 84 15.45 7.59 -6.89
N LEU A 85 15.83 6.97 -5.78
CA LEU A 85 17.17 7.12 -5.21
C LEU A 85 18.21 6.47 -6.12
N ASP A 86 19.44 7.00 -6.11
CA ASP A 86 20.54 6.38 -6.83
C ASP A 86 20.93 5.03 -6.19
N ALA A 87 21.61 4.18 -6.95
CA ALA A 87 22.04 2.86 -6.49
C ALA A 87 22.91 2.94 -5.22
N ALA A 88 23.70 4.01 -5.06
CA ALA A 88 24.51 4.22 -3.85
C ALA A 88 23.64 4.44 -2.60
N ASP A 89 22.60 5.27 -2.70
CA ASP A 89 21.70 5.58 -1.59
C ASP A 89 20.85 4.36 -1.19
N GLN A 90 20.37 3.59 -2.17
CA GLN A 90 19.64 2.35 -1.91
C GLN A 90 20.53 1.33 -1.17
N HIS A 91 21.81 1.23 -1.57
CA HIS A 91 22.77 0.33 -0.93
C HIS A 91 23.09 0.73 0.52
N GLU A 92 23.20 2.03 0.79
CA GLU A 92 23.40 2.53 2.16
C GLU A 92 22.22 2.17 3.07
N ILE A 93 20.99 2.39 2.58
CA ILE A 93 19.76 2.04 3.31
C ILE A 93 19.73 0.54 3.64
N GLU A 94 19.98 -0.33 2.66
CA GLU A 94 20.01 -1.78 2.86
C GLU A 94 21.08 -2.19 3.88
N THR A 95 22.26 -1.58 3.81
CA THR A 95 23.35 -1.83 4.77
C THR A 95 22.92 -1.48 6.19
N LEU A 96 22.30 -0.32 6.39
CA LEU A 96 21.81 0.12 7.70
C LEU A 96 20.74 -0.83 8.25
N LEU A 97 19.79 -1.26 7.42
CA LEU A 97 18.75 -2.21 7.81
C LEU A 97 19.34 -3.56 8.20
N GLY A 98 20.30 -4.06 7.43
CA GLY A 98 21.03 -5.29 7.73
C GLY A 98 21.74 -5.22 9.09
N LEU A 99 22.43 -4.12 9.38
CA LEU A 99 23.12 -3.91 10.66
C LEU A 99 22.15 -3.86 11.84
N LYS A 100 21.01 -3.17 11.71
CA LYS A 100 19.98 -3.16 12.76
C LYS A 100 19.37 -4.54 12.97
N ALA A 101 19.12 -5.29 11.91
CA ALA A 101 18.60 -6.65 11.98
C ALA A 101 19.58 -7.60 12.69
N LEU A 102 20.89 -7.47 12.43
CA LEU A 102 21.93 -8.23 13.13
C LEU A 102 21.91 -7.93 14.63
N LYS A 103 21.90 -6.65 15.01
CA LYS A 103 21.87 -6.25 16.43
C LYS A 103 20.63 -6.79 17.17
N ILE A 104 19.47 -6.81 16.52
CA ILE A 104 18.24 -7.39 17.08
C ILE A 104 18.38 -8.91 17.31
N ARG A 105 19.02 -9.63 16.38
CA ARG A 105 19.25 -11.07 16.49
C ARG A 105 20.21 -11.39 17.63
N GLU A 106 21.26 -10.58 17.81
CA GLU A 106 22.22 -10.74 18.91
C GLU A 106 21.58 -10.44 20.28
N SER A 107 20.75 -9.40 20.40
CA SER A 107 20.03 -9.09 21.65
C SER A 107 18.94 -10.10 22.05
N LYS A 108 18.51 -10.99 21.14
CA LYS A 108 17.52 -12.05 21.46
C LYS A 108 18.17 -13.35 21.93
N ASN A 109 19.49 -13.50 21.77
CA ASN A 109 20.24 -14.71 22.13
C ASN A 109 21.00 -14.59 23.47
N ASN A 110 20.77 -13.52 24.23
CA ASN A 110 21.42 -13.22 25.50
C ASN A 110 20.39 -12.82 26.55
#